data_AF-A0A0Z8KEI0-F1
#
_entry.id   AF-A0A0Z8KEI0-F1
#
_cell.length_a   1.000
_cell.length_b   1.000
_cell.length_c   1.000
_cell.angle_alpha   90.00
_cell.angle_beta   90.00
_cell.angle_gamma   90.00
#
_symmetry.space_group_name_H-M   'P 1'
#
loop_
_entity.id
_entity.type
_entity.pdbx_description
1 polymer ?
#
loop_
_entity_poly.entity_id
_entity_poly.type
_entity_poly.pdbx_seq_one_letter_code
_entity_poly.pdbx_strand_id
1 'polypeptide(L)'
;MTTETIDSKTYGLGFFEGIEKEYPSQALSNAIKDLALTGDVTEETTPPEIRTQLLVAVMKEIAYPDFKKLGQYLFSYQRNQDTITAQNIEVNPDLFHLIQANPEAYLY
;
A
#
# COMPACT_ATOMS: atom_id res chain seq x y z
N MET A 1 16.67 9.26 0.51
CA MET A 1 16.16 10.16 -0.54
C MET A 1 15.69 11.42 0.14
N THR A 2 16.21 12.58 -0.24
CA THR A 2 15.63 13.88 0.16
C THR A 2 14.20 13.94 -0.36
N THR A 3 13.29 14.49 0.45
CA THR A 3 11.86 14.71 0.21
C THR A 3 11.59 15.70 -0.94
N GLU A 4 12.19 15.46 -2.11
CA GLU A 4 11.66 16.00 -3.35
C GLU A 4 10.34 15.27 -3.62
N THR A 5 9.27 16.06 -3.62
CA THR A 5 7.86 15.75 -3.84
C THR A 5 7.59 14.38 -4.47
N ILE A 6 7.17 13.42 -3.64
CA ILE A 6 6.65 12.12 -4.07
C ILE A 6 5.29 12.37 -4.76
N ASP A 7 5.33 12.55 -6.08
CA ASP A 7 4.13 12.68 -6.92
C ASP A 7 3.62 11.28 -7.27
N SER A 8 2.38 10.98 -6.87
CA SER A 8 1.74 9.69 -7.12
C SER A 8 1.56 9.36 -8.61
N LYS A 9 1.68 10.34 -9.52
CA LYS A 9 1.66 10.11 -10.97
C LYS A 9 2.92 9.46 -11.51
N THR A 10 4.05 9.68 -10.84
CA THR A 10 5.37 9.15 -11.24
C THR A 10 5.90 8.14 -10.23
N TYR A 11 5.39 8.15 -9.00
CA TYR A 11 5.80 7.26 -7.92
C TYR A 11 4.73 6.22 -7.62
N GLY A 12 5.07 4.94 -7.73
CA GLY A 12 4.23 3.82 -7.34
C GLY A 12 4.82 3.06 -6.16
N LEU A 13 3.93 2.41 -5.40
CA LEU A 13 4.27 1.46 -4.37
C LEU A 13 3.78 0.08 -4.76
N GLY A 14 4.65 -0.90 -4.59
CA GLY A 14 4.30 -2.31 -4.66
C GLY A 14 4.68 -2.99 -3.35
N PHE A 15 4.33 -4.27 -3.24
CA PHE A 15 4.60 -5.06 -2.05
C PHE A 15 4.98 -6.49 -2.40
N PHE A 16 5.83 -7.08 -1.58
CA PHE A 16 6.25 -8.47 -1.70
C PHE A 16 5.25 -9.43 -1.03
N GLU A 17 5.36 -10.71 -1.39
CA GLU A 17 4.58 -11.77 -0.76
C GLU A 17 4.85 -11.85 0.75
N GLY A 18 3.80 -12.11 1.53
CA GLY A 18 3.89 -12.30 2.97
C GLY A 18 3.66 -11.05 3.80
N ILE A 19 3.42 -9.89 3.18
CA ILE A 19 3.06 -8.65 3.87
C ILE A 19 1.84 -8.82 4.78
N GLU A 20 0.91 -9.71 4.43
CA GLU A 20 -0.33 -9.96 5.16
C GLU A 20 -0.10 -10.48 6.57
N LYS A 21 1.06 -11.11 6.82
CA LYS A 21 1.44 -11.61 8.15
C LYS A 21 1.70 -10.48 9.15
N GLU A 22 1.98 -9.29 8.65
CA GLU A 22 2.29 -8.10 9.44
C GLU A 22 1.07 -7.19 9.64
N TYR A 23 -0.09 -7.51 9.03
CA TYR A 23 -1.30 -6.72 9.20
C TYR A 23 -1.82 -6.81 10.64
N PRO A 24 -2.03 -5.66 11.33
CA PRO A 24 -2.65 -5.67 12.64
C PRO A 24 -4.06 -6.27 12.56
N SER A 25 -4.42 -7.17 13.49
CA SER A 25 -5.68 -7.92 13.44
C SER A 25 -6.91 -7.03 13.33
N GLN A 26 -6.91 -5.88 14.00
CA GLN A 26 -8.01 -4.92 13.94
C GLN A 26 -8.10 -4.25 12.57
N ALA A 27 -6.97 -3.76 12.03
CA ALA A 27 -6.92 -3.12 10.72
C ALA A 27 -7.33 -4.10 9.61
N LEU A 28 -6.87 -5.35 9.69
CA LEU A 28 -7.29 -6.42 8.78
C LEU A 28 -8.80 -6.69 8.86
N SER A 29 -9.36 -6.77 10.06
CA SER A 29 -10.80 -7.02 10.25
C SER A 29 -11.64 -5.86 9.69
N ASN A 30 -11.22 -4.61 9.92
CA ASN A 30 -11.88 -3.43 9.37
C ASN A 30 -11.78 -3.40 7.84
N ALA A 31 -10.59 -3.66 7.29
CA ALA A 31 -10.37 -3.69 5.84
C ALA A 31 -11.23 -4.76 5.14
N ILE A 32 -11.32 -5.97 5.70
CA ILE A 32 -12.19 -7.04 5.15
C ILE A 32 -13.66 -6.61 5.19
N LYS A 33 -14.10 -6.01 6.31
CA LYS A 33 -15.46 -5.52 6.46
C LYS A 33 -15.76 -4.44 5.42
N ASP A 34 -14.84 -3.50 5.20
CA ASP A 34 -15.02 -2.42 4.24
C ASP A 34 -15.14 -2.96 2.81
N LEU A 35 -14.21 -3.83 2.39
CA LEU A 35 -14.27 -4.46 1.05
C LEU A 35 -15.57 -5.24 0.82
N ALA A 36 -16.06 -5.94 1.84
CA ALA A 36 -17.30 -6.69 1.76
C ALA A 36 -18.55 -5.78 1.66
N LEU A 37 -18.49 -4.58 2.24
CA LEU A 37 -19.62 -3.63 2.25
C LEU A 37 -19.63 -2.69 1.04
N THR A 38 -18.47 -2.34 0.48
CA THR A 38 -18.39 -1.46 -0.70
C THR A 38 -18.72 -2.21 -2.00
N GLY A 39 -18.47 -3.52 -2.03
CA GLY A 39 -18.63 -4.32 -3.26
C GLY A 39 -17.50 -4.12 -4.26
N ASP A 40 -16.35 -3.60 -3.82
CA ASP A 40 -15.16 -3.37 -4.67
C ASP A 40 -14.50 -4.68 -5.14
N VAL A 41 -14.82 -5.80 -4.47
CA VAL A 41 -14.41 -7.15 -4.86
C VAL A 41 -15.60 -7.90 -5.45
N THR A 42 -15.44 -8.35 -6.70
CA THR A 42 -16.43 -9.11 -7.45
C THR A 42 -15.85 -10.48 -7.86
N GLU A 43 -16.66 -11.34 -8.48
CA GLU A 43 -16.19 -12.64 -9.00
C GLU A 43 -15.07 -12.51 -10.05
N GLU A 44 -14.98 -11.36 -10.73
CA GLU A 44 -13.96 -11.08 -11.74
C GLU A 44 -12.67 -10.48 -11.15
N THR A 45 -12.68 -10.09 -9.86
CA THR A 45 -11.52 -9.46 -9.22
C THR A 45 -10.44 -10.50 -8.97
N THR A 46 -9.26 -10.27 -9.53
CA THR A 46 -8.14 -11.21 -9.47
C THR A 46 -7.50 -11.26 -8.07
N PRO A 47 -6.84 -12.35 -7.68
CA PRO A 47 -6.16 -12.42 -6.39
C PRO A 47 -5.14 -11.29 -6.14
N PRO A 48 -4.31 -10.85 -7.11
CA PRO A 48 -3.46 -9.68 -6.93
C PRO A 48 -4.23 -8.39 -6.67
N GLU A 49 -5.33 -8.15 -7.38
CA GLU A 49 -6.18 -6.97 -7.16
C GLU A 49 -6.80 -6.98 -5.76
N ILE A 50 -7.33 -8.12 -5.30
CA ILE A 50 -7.84 -8.28 -3.93
C ILE A 50 -6.76 -7.95 -2.90
N ARG A 51 -5.53 -8.44 -3.10
CA ARG A 51 -4.42 -8.16 -2.18
C ARG A 51 -4.06 -6.68 -2.15
N THR A 52 -4.04 -6.02 -3.31
CA THR A 52 -3.80 -4.57 -3.42
C THR A 52 -4.90 -3.78 -2.74
N GLN A 53 -6.18 -4.10 -3.00
CA GLN A 53 -7.33 -3.46 -2.36
C GLN A 53 -7.28 -3.63 -0.84
N LEU A 54 -6.91 -4.82 -0.35
CA LEU A 54 -6.75 -5.11 1.06
C LEU A 54 -5.63 -4.26 1.69
N LEU A 55 -4.48 -4.14 1.03
CA LEU A 55 -3.39 -3.29 1.51
C LEU A 55 -3.79 -1.81 1.55
N VAL A 56 -4.50 -1.33 0.52
CA VAL A 56 -5.03 0.04 0.47
C VAL A 56 -5.94 0.30 1.68
N ALA A 57 -6.88 -0.59 1.96
CA ALA A 57 -7.78 -0.47 3.10
C ALA A 57 -7.04 -0.55 4.45
N VAL A 58 -6.08 -1.47 4.61
CA VAL A 58 -5.24 -1.57 5.81
C VAL A 58 -4.44 -0.27 6.03
N MET A 59 -3.87 0.31 4.98
CA MET A 59 -3.05 1.52 5.07
C MET A 59 -3.82 2.73 5.64
N LYS A 60 -5.15 2.78 5.43
CA LYS A 60 -6.03 3.82 5.98
C LYS A 60 -6.21 3.71 7.50
N GLU A 61 -6.00 2.53 8.06
CA GLU A 61 -6.31 2.22 9.47
C GLU A 61 -5.08 2.14 10.39
N ILE A 62 -3.91 1.82 9.84
CA ILE A 62 -2.71 1.52 10.64
C ILE A 62 -2.04 2.76 11.22
N ALA A 63 -1.27 2.58 12.30
CA ALA A 63 -0.40 3.63 12.83
C ALA A 63 1.03 3.51 12.27
N TYR A 64 1.84 4.57 12.43
CA TYR A 64 3.23 4.58 11.97
C TYR A 64 4.06 3.36 12.43
N PRO A 65 3.96 2.84 13.68
CA PRO A 65 4.70 1.65 14.08
C PRO A 65 4.40 0.39 13.24
N ASP A 66 3.15 0.24 12.80
CA ASP A 66 2.74 -0.87 11.94
C ASP A 66 3.25 -0.64 10.51
N PHE A 67 3.16 0.60 10.01
CA PHE A 67 3.77 0.97 8.73
C PHE A 67 5.27 0.66 8.69
N LYS A 68 6.00 0.84 9.81
CA LYS A 68 7.41 0.46 9.88
C LYS A 68 7.66 -1.03 9.69
N LYS A 69 6.74 -1.89 10.14
CA LYS A 69 6.83 -3.34 9.92
C LYS A 69 6.53 -3.68 8.47
N LEU A 70 5.42 -3.12 7.95
CA LEU A 70 5.04 -3.30 6.54
C LEU A 70 6.11 -2.80 5.58
N GLY A 71 6.83 -1.74 5.93
CA GLY A 71 7.88 -1.16 5.09
C GLY A 71 8.99 -2.11 4.68
N GLN A 72 9.19 -3.23 5.39
CA GLN A 72 10.13 -4.30 4.99
C GLN A 72 9.66 -5.08 3.75
N TYR A 73 8.36 -5.02 3.47
CA TYR A 73 7.71 -5.68 2.34
C TYR A 73 7.35 -4.70 1.22
N LEU A 74 7.45 -3.39 1.46
CA LEU A 74 7.13 -2.36 0.48
C LEU A 74 8.35 -2.02 -0.37
N PHE A 75 8.10 -1.77 -1.65
CA PHE A 75 9.07 -1.20 -2.56
C PHE A 75 8.42 -0.08 -3.37
N SER A 76 9.23 0.87 -3.80
CA SER A 76 8.79 1.90 -4.73
C SER A 76 9.25 1.61 -6.15
N TYR A 77 8.56 2.18 -7.12
CA TYR A 77 8.96 2.15 -8.51
C TYR A 77 8.53 3.44 -9.21
N GLN A 78 9.17 3.72 -10.35
CA GLN A 78 8.75 4.82 -11.22
C GLN A 78 7.66 4.32 -12.18
N ARG A 79 6.53 5.01 -12.21
CA ARG A 79 5.44 4.77 -13.16
C ARG A 79 5.85 5.25 -14.55
N ASN A 80 5.15 4.76 -15.57
CA ASN A 80 5.31 5.18 -16.97
C ASN A 80 6.74 5.00 -17.52
N GLN A 81 7.42 3.94 -17.09
CA GLN A 81 8.71 3.52 -17.63
C GLN A 81 8.55 2.22 -18.41
N ASP A 82 9.36 2.05 -19.46
CA ASP A 82 9.39 0.82 -20.25
C ASP A 82 9.78 -0.41 -19.42
N THR A 83 10.51 -0.19 -18.32
CA THR A 83 10.90 -1.21 -17.35
C THR A 83 10.63 -0.72 -15.93
N ILE A 84 10.08 -1.62 -15.11
CA ILE A 84 9.84 -1.34 -13.69
C ILE A 84 11.04 -1.82 -12.89
N THR A 85 11.71 -0.89 -12.21
CA THR A 85 12.78 -1.22 -11.25
C THR A 85 12.29 -0.96 -9.84
N ALA A 86 12.21 -2.02 -9.04
CA ALA A 86 11.90 -1.91 -7.62
C ALA A 86 13.05 -1.23 -6.87
N GLN A 87 12.70 -0.29 -6.00
CA GLN A 87 13.62 0.47 -5.16
C GLN A 87 13.20 0.35 -3.70
N ASN A 88 14.17 0.30 -2.80
CA ASN A 88 13.90 0.33 -1.37
C ASN A 88 13.24 1.66 -0.99
N ILE A 89 12.25 1.59 -0.10
CA ILE A 89 11.64 2.79 0.47
C ILE A 89 12.39 3.25 1.72
N GLU A 90 12.45 4.56 1.92
CA GLU A 90 12.91 5.14 3.18
C GLU A 90 11.71 5.35 4.10
N VAL A 91 11.50 4.43 5.03
CA VAL A 91 10.37 4.46 5.96
C VAL A 91 10.54 5.59 6.98
N ASN A 92 9.78 6.67 6.82
CA ASN A 92 9.74 7.80 7.74
C ASN A 92 8.29 8.30 7.96
N PRO A 93 8.04 9.15 8.97
CA PRO A 93 6.69 9.64 9.26
C PRO A 93 6.06 10.46 8.11
N ASP A 94 6.86 11.21 7.36
CA ASP A 94 6.35 12.05 6.25
C ASP A 94 5.81 11.18 5.11
N LEU A 95 6.58 10.15 4.73
CA LEU A 95 6.16 9.15 3.76
C LEU A 95 4.89 8.42 4.22
N PHE A 96 4.84 8.04 5.50
CA PHE A 96 3.67 7.40 6.07
C PHE A 96 2.41 8.28 5.96
N HIS A 97 2.47 9.52 6.43
CA HIS A 97 1.31 10.42 6.37
C HIS A 97 0.89 10.71 4.94
N LEU A 98 1.85 10.85 4.03
CA LEU A 98 1.58 11.04 2.61
C LEU A 98 0.81 9.86 2.01
N ILE A 99 1.30 8.63 2.23
CA ILE A 99 0.65 7.43 1.72
C ILE A 99 -0.71 7.22 2.40
N GLN A 100 -0.79 7.34 3.73
CA GLN A 100 -2.02 7.10 4.48
C GLN A 100 -3.14 8.08 4.10
N ALA A 101 -2.81 9.32 3.73
CA ALA A 101 -3.81 10.29 3.28
C ALA A 101 -4.52 9.86 1.98
N ASN A 102 -3.85 9.09 1.12
CA ASN A 102 -4.40 8.65 -0.17
C ASN A 102 -3.69 7.40 -0.72
N PRO A 103 -3.83 6.22 -0.06
CA PRO A 103 -3.02 5.05 -0.40
C PRO A 103 -3.30 4.50 -1.79
N GLU A 104 -4.54 4.60 -2.26
CA GLU A 104 -4.97 4.26 -3.62
C GLU A 104 -4.17 5.00 -4.70
N ALA A 105 -3.71 6.23 -4.44
CA ALA A 105 -2.92 6.98 -5.41
C ALA A 105 -1.53 6.37 -5.64
N TYR A 106 -1.03 5.60 -4.67
CA TYR A 106 0.32 5.02 -4.73
C TYR A 106 0.31 3.53 -5.07
N LEU A 107 -0.71 2.79 -4.63
CA LEU A 107 -0.80 1.33 -4.74
C LEU A 107 -1.59 0.84 -5.97
N TYR A 108 -2.32 1.71 -6.68
CA TYR A 108 -2.98 1.42 -7.96
C TYR A 108 -2.25 1.99 -9.17
#